data_AF-A0A352SB96-F1
#
_entry.id   AF-A0A352SB96-F1
#
_cell.length_a   1.000
_cell.length_b   1.000
_cell.length_c   1.000
_cell.angle_alpha   90.00
_cell.angle_beta   90.00
_cell.angle_gamma   90.00
#
_symmetry.space_group_name_H-M   'P 1'
#
loop_
_entity.id
_entity.type
_entity.pdbx_description
1 polymer ?
#
loop_
_entity_poly.entity_id
_entity_poly.type
_entity_poly.pdbx_seq_one_letter_code
_entity_poly.pdbx_strand_id
1 'polypeptide(L)'
;MSQIEDSVSRVGGKLLWHTPVSGQPIGCEHDRADEILAVWYPTHSAFLLLRTQNEELYRLRELCVDNSVIHRCPGDRFPLQP
;
A
#
# COMPACT_ATOMS: atom_id res chain seq x y z
N MET A 1 14.68 -4.69 6.12
CA MET A 1 13.65 -4.20 5.20
C MET A 1 12.44 -5.07 5.39
N SER A 2 11.25 -4.48 5.45
CA SER A 2 10.00 -5.26 5.54
C SER A 2 9.78 -6.06 4.25
N GLN A 3 9.03 -7.17 4.29
CA GLN A 3 8.75 -7.97 3.09
C GLN A 3 8.02 -7.16 2.00
N ILE A 4 7.23 -6.17 2.41
CA ILE A 4 6.54 -5.28 1.47
C ILE A 4 7.50 -4.31 0.78
N GLU A 5 8.51 -3.76 1.48
CA GLU A 5 9.56 -2.93 0.87
C GLU A 5 10.32 -3.69 -0.21
N ASP A 6 10.71 -4.94 0.06
CA ASP A 6 11.39 -5.79 -0.92
C ASP A 6 10.52 -5.99 -2.16
N SER A 7 9.26 -6.39 -1.96
CA SER A 7 8.28 -6.63 -3.04
C SER A 7 8.06 -5.41 -3.92
N VAL A 8 7.88 -4.25 -3.29
CA VAL A 8 7.68 -2.97 -3.97
C VAL A 8 8.93 -2.56 -4.75
N SER A 9 10.12 -2.77 -4.20
CA SER A 9 11.38 -2.44 -4.86
C SER A 9 11.62 -3.27 -6.14
N ARG A 10 11.16 -4.53 -6.18
CA ARG A 10 11.29 -5.43 -7.36
C ARG A 10 10.55 -4.92 -8.59
N VAL A 11 9.51 -4.12 -8.41
CA VAL A 11 8.76 -3.48 -9.50
C VAL A 11 9.16 -2.01 -9.69
N GLY A 12 10.25 -1.56 -9.05
CA GLY A 12 10.75 -0.19 -9.11
C GLY A 12 9.96 0.82 -8.29
N GLY A 13 9.04 0.37 -7.44
CA GLY A 13 8.31 1.23 -6.51
C GLY A 13 9.10 1.58 -5.26
N LYS A 14 8.52 2.43 -4.42
CA LYS A 14 9.08 2.83 -3.12
C LYS A 14 7.99 2.95 -2.07
N LEU A 15 8.19 2.34 -0.90
CA LEU A 15 7.40 2.64 0.29
C LEU A 15 7.79 4.04 0.79
N LEU A 16 6.85 4.97 0.80
CA LEU A 16 7.08 6.36 1.22
C LEU A 16 6.95 6.49 2.74
N TRP A 17 5.87 5.92 3.28
CA TRP A 17 5.60 5.86 4.70
C TRP A 17 4.66 4.69 5.03
N HIS A 18 4.75 4.22 6.27
CA HIS A 18 3.93 3.16 6.84
C HIS A 18 3.71 3.51 8.31
N THR A 19 2.45 3.62 8.72
CA THR A 19 2.09 4.02 10.08
C THR A 19 0.94 3.17 10.61
N PRO A 20 0.99 2.73 11.88
CA PRO A 20 -0.20 2.20 12.54
C PRO A 20 -1.24 3.32 12.71
N VAL A 21 -2.51 2.94 12.81
CA VAL A 21 -3.63 3.85 13.09
C VAL A 21 -4.00 3.75 14.57
N SER A 22 -3.89 4.86 15.28
CA SER A 22 -4.21 4.91 16.72
C SER A 22 -5.70 5.13 17.03
N GLY A 23 -6.50 5.47 16.02
CA GLY A 23 -7.93 5.73 16.17
C GLY A 23 -8.54 6.41 14.95
N GLN A 24 -9.86 6.40 14.87
CA GLN A 24 -10.62 6.95 13.75
C GLN A 24 -11.73 7.88 14.28
N PRO A 25 -11.51 9.21 14.31
CA PRO A 25 -12.50 10.15 14.84
C PRO A 25 -13.71 10.35 13.92
N ILE A 26 -13.58 10.05 12.62
CA ILE A 26 -14.62 10.19 11.60
C ILE A 26 -14.65 8.90 10.77
N GLY A 27 -15.82 8.29 10.62
CA GLY A 27 -16.05 7.03 9.91
C GLY A 27 -16.94 6.08 10.71
N CYS A 28 -17.13 4.86 10.20
CA CYS A 28 -17.79 3.78 10.93
C CYS A 28 -16.86 2.59 11.14
N GLU A 29 -17.34 1.53 11.81
CA GLU A 29 -16.55 0.32 12.08
C GLU A 29 -15.98 -0.33 10.81
N HIS A 30 -16.70 -0.27 9.70
CA HIS A 30 -16.27 -0.82 8.41
C HIS A 30 -15.11 -0.04 7.78
N ASP A 31 -14.91 1.21 8.19
CA ASP A 31 -13.84 2.08 7.68
C ASP A 31 -12.57 1.98 8.54
N ARG A 32 -12.57 1.13 9.59
CA ARG A 32 -11.42 0.96 10.47
C ARG A 32 -10.27 0.33 9.70
N ALA A 33 -9.10 0.92 9.87
CA ALA A 33 -7.83 0.39 9.40
C ALA A 33 -6.88 0.29 10.59
N ASP A 34 -6.10 -0.78 10.64
CA ASP A 34 -5.04 -0.96 11.64
C ASP A 34 -3.75 -0.24 11.23
N GLU A 35 -3.53 -0.08 9.93
CA GLU A 35 -2.36 0.56 9.35
C GLU A 35 -2.67 1.28 8.04
N ILE A 36 -1.86 2.30 7.72
CA ILE A 36 -1.91 3.02 6.44
C ILE A 36 -0.51 3.05 5.85
N LEU A 37 -0.44 2.80 4.55
CA LEU A 37 0.81 2.82 3.79
C LEU A 37 0.65 3.69 2.55
N ALA A 38 1.67 4.49 2.24
CA ALA A 38 1.80 5.11 0.93
C ALA A 38 2.94 4.48 0.15
N VAL A 39 2.61 4.06 -1.07
CA VAL A 39 3.56 3.45 -1.98
C VAL A 39 3.57 4.24 -3.27
N TRP A 40 4.75 4.69 -3.67
CA TRP A 40 5.00 5.29 -4.96
C TRP A 40 5.35 4.20 -5.98
N TYR A 41 4.81 4.32 -7.19
CA TYR A 41 5.18 3.48 -8.32
C TYR A 41 5.56 4.37 -9.51
N PRO A 42 6.58 3.98 -10.30
CA PRO A 42 7.03 4.78 -11.44
C PRO A 42 5.99 4.82 -12.56
N THR A 43 5.19 3.76 -12.69
CA THR A 43 4.10 3.66 -13.67
C THR A 43 2.93 2.88 -13.08
N HIS A 44 1.76 2.98 -13.72
CA HIS A 44 0.62 2.12 -13.39
C HIS A 44 0.92 0.63 -13.67
N SER A 45 1.69 0.33 -14.72
CA SER A 45 2.08 -1.05 -15.05
C SER A 45 2.98 -1.68 -13.97
N ALA A 46 3.87 -0.90 -13.35
CA ALA A 46 4.68 -1.37 -12.23
C ALA A 46 3.82 -1.82 -11.03
N PHE A 47 2.76 -1.08 -10.71
CA PHE A 47 1.80 -1.48 -9.67
C PHE A 47 1.11 -2.80 -10.01
N LEU A 48 0.66 -2.98 -11.26
CA LEU A 48 -0.03 -4.21 -11.68
C LEU A 48 0.91 -5.44 -11.66
N LEU A 49 2.20 -5.25 -11.95
CA LEU A 49 3.20 -6.33 -11.91
C LEU A 49 3.43 -6.90 -10.51
N LEU A 50 3.12 -6.15 -9.45
CA LEU A 50 3.30 -6.62 -8.07
C LEU A 50 2.53 -7.93 -7.81
N ARG A 51 1.33 -8.06 -8.39
CA ARG A 51 0.49 -9.26 -8.28
C ARG A 51 1.16 -10.51 -8.84
N THR A 52 1.82 -10.37 -9.97
CA THR A 52 2.44 -11.50 -10.67
C THR A 52 3.84 -11.82 -10.18
N GLN A 53 4.51 -10.87 -9.50
CA GLN A 53 5.90 -11.01 -9.06
C GLN A 53 6.05 -11.49 -7.60
N ASN A 54 4.96 -11.52 -6.84
CA ASN A 54 5.01 -11.98 -5.45
C ASN A 54 3.71 -12.66 -4.99
N GLU A 55 3.50 -13.91 -5.41
CA GLU A 55 2.34 -14.72 -5.02
C GLU A 55 2.22 -14.88 -3.50
N GLU A 56 3.34 -15.04 -2.79
CA GLU A 56 3.35 -15.23 -1.34
C GLU A 56 2.87 -13.98 -0.60
N LEU A 57 3.23 -12.77 -1.05
CA LEU A 57 2.71 -11.53 -0.48
C LEU A 57 1.18 -11.47 -0.58
N TYR A 58 0.62 -11.89 -1.72
CA TYR A 58 -0.83 -11.89 -1.91
C TYR A 58 -1.51 -12.97 -1.08
N ARG A 59 -0.94 -14.16 -0.98
CA ARG A 59 -1.41 -15.21 -0.09
C ARG A 59 -1.42 -14.75 1.37
N LEU A 60 -0.34 -14.12 1.85
CA LEU A 60 -0.27 -13.58 3.21
C LEU A 60 -1.29 -12.46 3.41
N ARG A 61 -1.47 -11.59 2.42
CA ARG A 61 -2.49 -10.55 2.44
C ARG A 61 -3.89 -11.14 2.59
N GLU A 62 -4.23 -12.20 1.86
CA GLU A 62 -5.53 -12.88 1.98
C GLU A 62 -5.76 -13.52 3.35
N LEU A 63 -4.69 -13.96 4.03
CA LEU A 63 -4.79 -14.56 5.36
C LEU A 63 -4.89 -13.52 6.49
N CYS A 64 -4.28 -12.35 6.32
CA CYS A 64 -4.11 -11.38 7.40
C CYS A 64 -4.96 -10.12 7.27
N VAL A 65 -5.42 -9.77 6.07
CA VAL A 65 -6.12 -8.51 5.80
C VAL A 65 -7.61 -8.76 5.64
N ASP A 66 -8.38 -8.42 6.68
CA ASP A 66 -9.85 -8.53 6.68
C ASP A 66 -10.50 -7.53 5.69
N ASN A 67 -10.01 -6.28 5.68
CA ASN A 67 -10.45 -5.24 4.76
C ASN A 67 -9.26 -4.35 4.32
N SER A 68 -9.31 -3.85 3.09
CA SER A 68 -8.44 -2.76 2.65
C SER A 68 -9.09 -1.91 1.57
N VAL A 69 -8.78 -0.62 1.57
CA VAL A 69 -9.13 0.29 0.48
C VAL A 69 -7.85 0.79 -0.19
N ILE A 70 -7.81 0.75 -1.53
CA ILE A 70 -6.68 1.24 -2.32
C ILE A 70 -7.11 2.48 -3.08
N HIS A 71 -6.50 3.62 -2.76
CA HIS A 71 -6.69 4.86 -3.49
C HIS A 71 -5.48 5.15 -4.39
N ARG A 72 -5.75 5.34 -5.68
CA ARG A 72 -4.73 5.84 -6.61
C ARG A 72 -4.71 7.36 -6.53
N CYS A 73 -3.58 7.92 -6.10
CA CYS A 73 -3.36 9.35 -6.07
C CYS A 73 -2.36 9.78 -7.15
N PRO A 74 -2.62 10.86 -7.90
CA PRO A 74 -1.60 11.51 -8.71
C PRO A 74 -0.51 12.08 -7.81
N GLY A 75 0.71 11.55 -7.90
CA GLY A 75 1.88 12.05 -7.15
C GLY A 75 2.54 13.26 -7.80
N ASP A 76 1.91 13.85 -8.81
CA ASP A 76 2.41 15.01 -9.57
C ASP A 76 1.93 16.35 -8.98
N ARG A 77 1.15 16.34 -7.91
CA ARG A 77 0.59 17.54 -7.28
C ARG A 77 0.93 17.60 -5.80
N PHE A 78 1.25 18.81 -5.33
CA PHE A 78 1.36 19.11 -3.90
C PHE A 78 0.06 18.71 -3.17
N PRO A 79 0.11 18.11 -1.96
CA PRO A 79 1.29 17.82 -1.13
C PRO A 79 1.88 16.42 -1.34
N LEU A 80 1.51 15.70 -2.41
CA LEU A 80 1.83 14.29 -2.62
C LEU A 80 3.05 14.05 -3.54
N GLN A 81 3.75 15.11 -3.92
CA GLN A 81 5.04 15.01 -4.62
C GLN A 81 6.11 14.44 -3.67
N PRO A 82 6.93 13.48 -4.11
CA PRO A 82 7.98 12.87 -3.28
C PRO A 82 9.12 13.83 -2.92
#